data_AF-A0AB36IX18-F1
#
_entry.id   AF-A0AB36IX18-F1
#
_cell.length_a   1.000
_cell.length_b   1.000
_cell.length_c   1.000
_cell.angle_alpha   90.00
_cell.angle_beta   90.00
_cell.angle_gamma   90.00
#
_symmetry.space_group_name_H-M   'P 1'
#
loop_
_entity.id
_entity.type
_entity.pdbx_description
1 polymer ?
#
loop_
_entity_poly.entity_id
_entity_poly.type
_entity_poly.pdbx_seq_one_letter_code
_entity_poly.pdbx_strand_id
1 'polypeptide(L)'
;MKPGTKLTIIVGIFLTALLGWAVGGYGGAAGGLVIGTAIGVVRWRGQPLWSWLISWLRRRRPIRWTEPLTVANDRAGGGVRYQDGVAVAAVQLLGKPHTPTLFTGSTSTYTENAFDITDLKPLLHQSLGLRIGSLSVVSAGARRRSTGDYPRVYDTLIGTPPYAGQRETWLIVRTSVLDNVEALRERTSVGTATLAAAQRISAAMRQQGIRAKVATATDIVEMERRLGRSALEVSNRRWRSVRGDSGWLTTYWYSPGDITAEKLAHVWSARADGIIQNITLFGDGSATATVTVRTAQQPTAPLSTMLRTLPGQQAHAIAANLCGPLPTLRGIRRGTLRSPLRVPIGPSGVLLGKVAGGNRMLLPLDDAGEFSRVHIAAEDALAKRFVIRMAGAGERITVHTRNMQRWATVRMPDIAVSDQSKPVSGTTVSVVDGTLTPAPRPNTLISVGEPGEPYRGTANVLITQVGPATVEVRTDGQVYTVEVELFRAENRYVSSEPTVLRSSELEAVDTQ
;
A
#
# COMPACT_ATOMS: atom_id res chain seq x y z
N MET A 1 13.17 11.02 -28.77
CA MET A 1 12.44 10.03 -29.62
C MET A 1 13.46 9.00 -30.04
N LYS A 2 13.28 7.71 -29.72
CA LYS A 2 14.26 6.67 -30.06
C LYS A 2 14.48 6.64 -31.59
N PRO A 3 15.71 6.43 -32.09
CA PRO A 3 16.02 6.48 -33.52
C PRO A 3 15.14 5.54 -34.35
N GLY A 4 14.89 4.32 -33.88
CA GLY A 4 13.97 3.38 -34.54
C GLY A 4 12.54 3.90 -34.69
N THR A 5 12.02 4.65 -33.71
CA THR A 5 10.68 5.26 -33.81
C THR A 5 10.63 6.37 -34.85
N LYS A 6 11.72 7.12 -35.04
CA LYS A 6 11.81 8.13 -36.11
C LYS A 6 11.74 7.46 -37.48
N LEU A 7 12.51 6.39 -37.67
CA LEU A 7 12.56 5.63 -38.91
C LEU A 7 11.18 5.04 -39.26
N THR A 8 10.49 4.43 -38.29
CA THR A 8 9.13 3.89 -38.51
C THR A 8 8.13 4.98 -38.90
N ILE A 9 8.23 6.17 -38.31
CA ILE A 9 7.35 7.30 -38.67
C ILE A 9 7.63 7.76 -40.10
N ILE A 10 8.90 7.91 -40.47
CA ILE A 10 9.31 8.33 -41.82
C ILE A 10 8.84 7.32 -42.87
N VAL A 11 9.11 6.03 -42.65
CA VAL A 11 8.66 4.96 -43.54
C VAL A 11 7.13 4.90 -43.61
N GLY A 12 6.44 5.08 -42.48
CA GLY A 12 4.98 5.14 -42.43
C GLY A 12 4.40 6.29 -43.25
N ILE A 13 4.96 7.50 -43.14
CA ILE A 13 4.55 8.67 -43.93
C ILE A 13 4.79 8.41 -45.43
N PHE A 14 5.93 7.83 -45.78
CA PHE A 14 6.26 7.51 -47.16
C PHE A 14 5.29 6.48 -47.75
N LEU A 15 4.97 5.42 -47.01
CA LEU A 15 4.00 4.40 -47.43
C LEU A 15 2.59 4.95 -47.58
N THR A 16 2.12 5.82 -46.67
CA THR A 16 0.78 6.42 -46.80
C THR A 16 0.71 7.40 -47.97
N ALA A 17 1.78 8.14 -48.26
CA ALA A 17 1.87 8.99 -49.44
C ALA A 17 1.88 8.16 -50.73
N LEU A 18 2.60 7.03 -50.76
CA LEU A 18 2.68 6.13 -51.91
C LEU A 18 1.37 5.40 -52.18
N LEU A 19 0.68 4.93 -51.13
CA LEU A 19 -0.68 4.38 -51.21
C LEU A 19 -1.68 5.43 -51.66
N GLY A 20 -1.59 6.65 -51.13
CA GLY A 20 -2.43 7.77 -51.56
C GLY A 20 -2.21 8.10 -53.04
N TRP A 21 -0.96 8.11 -53.49
CA TRP A 21 -0.62 8.32 -54.89
C TRP A 21 -1.21 7.25 -55.82
N ALA A 22 -1.15 5.98 -55.41
CA ALA A 22 -1.71 4.88 -56.20
C ALA A 22 -3.24 4.96 -56.38
N VAL A 23 -3.97 5.55 -55.42
CA VAL A 23 -5.44 5.66 -55.46
C VAL A 23 -5.92 6.94 -56.14
N GLY A 24 -5.20 8.06 -55.99
CA GLY A 24 -5.68 9.38 -56.41
C GLY A 24 -4.64 10.29 -57.06
N GLY A 25 -3.53 9.75 -57.55
CA GLY A 25 -2.45 10.52 -58.16
C GLY A 25 -1.86 11.56 -57.21
N TYR A 26 -1.48 12.74 -57.72
CA TYR A 26 -0.87 13.79 -56.89
C TYR A 26 -1.76 14.28 -55.74
N GLY A 27 -3.08 14.36 -55.95
CA GLY A 27 -4.03 14.74 -54.89
C GLY A 27 -4.11 13.70 -53.78
N GLY A 28 -4.12 12.41 -54.14
CA GLY A 28 -4.07 11.31 -53.19
C GLY A 28 -2.73 11.24 -52.45
N ALA A 29 -1.61 11.53 -53.11
CA ALA A 29 -0.28 11.59 -52.49
C ALA A 29 -0.20 12.69 -51.42
N ALA A 30 -0.72 13.88 -51.74
CA ALA A 30 -0.81 15.00 -50.79
C ALA A 30 -1.69 14.64 -49.58
N GLY A 31 -2.86 14.03 -49.82
CA GLY A 31 -3.73 13.53 -48.74
C GLY A 31 -3.06 12.48 -47.86
N GLY A 32 -2.38 11.51 -48.48
CA GLY A 32 -1.63 10.46 -47.79
C GLY A 32 -0.46 10.99 -46.96
N LEU A 33 0.23 12.02 -47.45
CA LEU A 33 1.29 12.72 -46.71
C LEU A 33 0.73 13.48 -45.50
N VAL A 34 -0.39 14.20 -45.66
CA VAL A 34 -1.06 14.93 -44.57
C VAL A 34 -1.53 13.95 -43.48
N ILE A 35 -2.20 12.86 -43.86
CA ILE A 35 -2.69 11.85 -42.92
C ILE A 35 -1.51 11.13 -42.24
N GLY A 36 -0.50 10.72 -43.00
CA GLY A 36 0.70 10.09 -42.46
C GLY A 36 1.41 10.98 -41.44
N THR A 37 1.57 12.26 -41.77
CA THR A 37 2.19 13.26 -40.89
C THR A 37 1.34 13.51 -39.65
N ALA A 38 0.02 13.63 -39.81
CA ALA A 38 -0.91 13.77 -38.70
C ALA A 38 -0.82 12.58 -37.73
N ILE A 39 -0.86 11.34 -38.23
CA ILE A 39 -0.82 10.15 -37.39
C ILE A 39 0.56 9.93 -36.75
N GLY A 40 1.63 10.21 -37.50
CA GLY A 40 3.01 9.96 -37.09
C GLY A 40 3.61 11.03 -36.17
N VAL A 41 3.29 12.30 -36.42
CA VAL A 41 3.94 13.46 -35.78
C VAL A 41 3.03 14.14 -34.76
N VAL A 42 1.72 14.26 -35.02
CA VAL A 42 0.83 14.95 -34.09
C VAL A 42 0.71 14.13 -32.81
N ARG A 43 1.07 14.79 -31.70
CA ARG A 43 1.02 14.20 -30.36
C ARG A 43 -0.25 14.62 -29.65
N TRP A 44 -1.15 13.67 -29.43
CA TRP A 44 -2.30 13.89 -28.57
C TRP A 44 -2.00 13.39 -27.15
N ARG A 45 -2.11 14.29 -26.17
CA ARG A 45 -1.77 14.04 -24.75
C ARG A 45 -0.36 13.44 -24.56
N GLY A 46 0.61 13.92 -25.35
CA GLY A 46 2.01 13.52 -25.25
C GLY A 46 2.38 12.21 -25.95
N GLN A 47 1.46 11.58 -26.70
CA GLN A 47 1.73 10.38 -27.49
C GLN A 47 1.22 10.51 -28.94
N PRO A 48 1.87 9.85 -29.92
CA PRO A 48 1.40 9.87 -31.30
C PRO A 48 0.09 9.09 -31.47
N LEU A 49 -0.75 9.45 -32.45
CA LEU A 49 -2.09 8.86 -32.62
C LEU A 49 -2.08 7.33 -32.80
N TRP A 50 -1.08 6.77 -33.48
CA TRP A 50 -0.95 5.32 -33.63
C TRP A 50 -0.74 4.58 -32.31
N SER A 51 -0.18 5.23 -31.28
CA SER A 51 0.01 4.58 -29.98
C SER A 51 -1.33 4.32 -29.28
N TRP A 52 -2.29 5.21 -29.49
CA TRP A 52 -3.67 5.08 -29.01
C TRP A 52 -4.39 3.96 -29.74
N LEU A 53 -4.22 3.84 -31.06
CA LEU A 53 -4.76 2.72 -31.85
C LEU A 53 -4.25 1.38 -31.35
N ILE A 54 -2.94 1.24 -31.10
CA ILE A 54 -2.40 -0.02 -30.57
C ILE A 54 -2.91 -0.29 -29.14
N SER A 55 -3.03 0.73 -28.30
CA SER A 55 -3.60 0.56 -26.95
C SER A 55 -5.05 0.08 -27.03
N TRP A 56 -5.81 0.62 -27.99
CA TRP A 56 -7.16 0.18 -28.31
C TRP A 56 -7.19 -1.27 -28.81
N LEU A 57 -6.32 -1.67 -29.74
CA LEU A 57 -6.23 -3.06 -30.23
C LEU A 57 -5.81 -4.04 -29.13
N ARG A 58 -4.89 -3.65 -28.25
CA ARG A 58 -4.40 -4.49 -27.15
C ARG A 58 -5.39 -4.62 -25.99
N ARG A 59 -6.44 -3.79 -25.92
CA ARG A 59 -7.38 -3.77 -24.78
C ARG A 59 -7.99 -5.14 -24.49
N ARG A 60 -8.27 -5.93 -25.54
CA ARG A 60 -8.89 -7.26 -25.46
C ARG A 60 -7.90 -8.41 -25.33
N ARG A 61 -6.58 -8.17 -25.37
CA ARG A 61 -5.59 -9.24 -25.22
C ARG A 61 -5.53 -9.69 -23.75
N PRO A 62 -5.80 -10.96 -23.44
CA PRO A 62 -5.72 -11.46 -22.07
C PRO A 62 -4.28 -11.40 -21.56
N ILE A 63 -4.11 -11.08 -20.28
CA ILE A 63 -2.82 -11.19 -19.59
C ILE A 63 -2.86 -12.52 -18.86
N ARG A 64 -2.19 -13.54 -19.40
CA ARG A 64 -2.08 -14.88 -18.80
C ARG A 64 -0.78 -14.94 -18.01
N TRP A 65 -0.82 -15.38 -16.76
CA TRP A 65 0.39 -15.67 -15.98
C TRP A 65 0.40 -17.12 -15.57
N THR A 66 1.61 -17.67 -15.52
CA THR A 66 1.93 -18.92 -14.85
C THR A 66 1.74 -18.81 -13.34
N GLU A 67 1.53 -19.95 -12.68
CA GLU A 67 1.52 -19.99 -11.22
C GLU A 67 2.94 -19.89 -10.65
N PRO A 68 3.13 -19.26 -9.48
CA PRO A 68 4.42 -19.24 -8.81
C PRO A 68 4.76 -20.65 -8.32
N LEU A 69 6.03 -21.02 -8.43
CA LEU A 69 6.54 -22.32 -8.02
C LEU A 69 7.44 -22.15 -6.80
N THR A 70 7.42 -23.13 -5.90
CA THR A 70 8.38 -23.18 -4.79
C THR A 70 9.71 -23.69 -5.33
N VAL A 71 10.74 -22.85 -5.22
CA VAL A 71 12.12 -23.20 -5.53
C VAL A 71 12.88 -23.25 -4.21
N ALA A 72 13.87 -24.15 -4.10
CA ALA A 72 14.77 -24.21 -2.96
C ALA A 72 16.16 -23.72 -3.35
N ASN A 73 16.79 -22.98 -2.45
CA ASN A 73 18.22 -22.64 -2.51
C ASN A 73 18.80 -22.76 -1.10
N ASP A 74 19.90 -23.49 -0.94
CA ASP A 74 20.58 -23.69 0.35
C ASP A 74 19.64 -24.14 1.49
N ARG A 75 18.77 -25.13 1.20
CA ARG A 75 17.74 -25.67 2.11
C ARG A 75 16.64 -24.67 2.54
N ALA A 76 16.65 -23.44 2.01
CA ALA A 76 15.60 -22.46 2.21
C ALA A 76 14.74 -22.33 0.95
N GLY A 77 13.42 -22.51 1.11
CA GLY A 77 12.45 -22.36 0.03
C GLY A 77 12.01 -20.92 -0.20
N GLY A 78 11.56 -20.62 -1.42
CA GLY A 78 10.88 -19.36 -1.74
C GLY A 78 10.05 -19.49 -3.02
N GLY A 79 9.06 -18.62 -3.16
CA GLY A 79 8.21 -18.54 -4.34
C GLY A 79 8.92 -17.81 -5.47
N VAL A 80 8.94 -18.43 -6.65
CA VAL A 80 9.44 -17.81 -7.87
C VAL A 80 8.45 -18.05 -9.00
N ARG A 81 8.09 -17.00 -9.73
CA ARG A 81 7.35 -17.12 -10.98
C ARG A 81 8.29 -16.95 -12.16
N TYR A 82 8.23 -17.86 -13.13
CA TYR A 82 8.91 -17.70 -14.41
C TYR A 82 7.89 -17.45 -15.52
N GLN A 83 8.07 -16.35 -16.26
CA GLN A 83 7.16 -15.94 -17.34
C GLN A 83 7.93 -15.11 -18.37
N ASP A 84 7.74 -15.38 -19.65
CA ASP A 84 8.27 -14.59 -20.78
C ASP A 84 9.78 -14.27 -20.67
N GLY A 85 10.59 -15.24 -20.22
CA GLY A 85 12.03 -15.06 -20.05
C GLY A 85 12.44 -14.26 -18.82
N VAL A 86 11.52 -14.01 -17.88
CA VAL A 86 11.78 -13.29 -16.63
C VAL A 86 11.39 -14.16 -15.44
N ALA A 87 12.34 -14.36 -14.52
CA ALA A 87 12.07 -14.93 -13.21
C ALA A 87 11.80 -13.81 -12.20
N VAL A 88 10.77 -13.99 -11.37
CA VAL A 88 10.29 -13.00 -10.41
C VAL A 88 10.18 -13.62 -9.03
N ALA A 89 10.79 -12.99 -8.04
CA ALA A 89 10.63 -13.31 -6.62
C ALA A 89 10.12 -12.07 -5.87
N ALA A 90 9.53 -12.27 -4.70
CA ALA A 90 9.08 -11.19 -3.84
C ALA A 90 9.72 -11.28 -2.45
N VAL A 91 10.01 -10.13 -1.84
CA VAL A 91 10.47 -10.01 -0.46
C VAL A 91 9.53 -9.05 0.26
N GLN A 92 8.87 -9.51 1.32
CA GLN A 92 8.06 -8.67 2.19
C GLN A 92 8.98 -7.87 3.10
N LEU A 93 8.76 -6.55 3.18
CA LEU A 93 9.39 -5.68 4.17
C LEU A 93 8.40 -5.47 5.32
N LEU A 94 8.75 -6.00 6.49
CA LEU A 94 7.94 -5.95 7.71
C LEU A 94 8.32 -4.72 8.55
N GLY A 95 9.54 -4.20 8.38
CA GLY A 95 10.00 -3.03 9.12
C GLY A 95 10.33 -3.36 10.58
N LYS A 96 10.34 -2.32 11.41
CA LYS A 96 10.52 -2.42 12.87
C LYS A 96 9.16 -2.61 13.56
N PRO A 97 9.06 -3.48 14.58
CA PRO A 97 7.80 -3.70 15.29
C PRO A 97 7.43 -2.46 16.11
N HIS A 98 6.14 -2.15 16.20
CA HIS A 98 5.59 -1.13 17.11
C HIS A 98 6.31 0.24 17.08
N THR A 99 6.84 0.65 15.93
CA THR A 99 7.53 1.93 15.83
C THR A 99 6.54 3.08 15.67
N PRO A 100 6.62 4.14 16.48
CA PRO A 100 5.69 5.25 16.39
C PRO A 100 5.83 6.04 15.08
N THR A 101 4.72 6.66 14.69
CA THR A 101 4.66 7.67 13.63
C THR A 101 4.22 9.00 14.24
N LEU A 102 4.99 10.05 14.03
CA LEU A 102 4.70 11.40 14.50
C LEU A 102 4.14 12.24 13.35
N PHE A 103 3.03 12.92 13.58
CA PHE A 103 2.57 13.97 12.68
C PHE A 103 3.21 15.28 13.09
N THR A 104 3.98 15.86 12.17
CA THR A 104 4.64 17.15 12.35
C THR A 104 3.87 18.19 11.52
N GLY A 105 3.08 19.01 12.21
CA GLY A 105 2.13 19.92 11.59
C GLY A 105 1.01 19.22 10.80
N SER A 106 0.49 19.88 9.77
CA SER A 106 -0.70 19.42 9.04
C SER A 106 -0.43 18.59 7.78
N THR A 107 0.84 18.53 7.34
CA THR A 107 1.20 18.02 6.00
C THR A 107 2.29 16.95 6.01
N SER A 108 3.01 16.77 7.12
CA SER A 108 4.18 15.89 7.16
C SER A 108 4.07 14.84 8.26
N THR A 109 4.66 13.69 8.00
CA THR A 109 4.75 12.59 8.97
C THR A 109 6.17 12.09 9.02
N TYR A 110 6.59 11.71 10.22
CA TYR A 110 7.92 11.20 10.51
C TYR A 110 7.78 9.86 11.21
N THR A 111 8.54 8.87 10.73
CA THR A 111 8.70 7.58 11.41
C THR A 111 10.10 7.08 11.14
N GLU A 112 10.68 6.42 12.13
CA GLU A 112 11.95 5.71 11.97
C GLU A 112 11.77 4.39 11.21
N ASN A 113 10.53 3.89 11.09
CA ASN A 113 10.22 2.71 10.28
C ASN A 113 10.10 3.09 8.80
N ALA A 114 11.21 3.53 8.23
CA ALA A 114 11.34 3.93 6.85
C ALA A 114 12.68 3.45 6.29
N PHE A 115 12.78 3.35 4.97
CA PHE A 115 14.04 3.00 4.30
C PHE A 115 14.26 3.90 3.10
N ASP A 116 15.53 4.11 2.73
CA ASP A 116 15.87 4.87 1.54
C ASP A 116 15.88 3.95 0.31
N ILE A 117 15.05 4.26 -0.68
CA ILE A 117 14.98 3.50 -1.92
C ILE A 117 16.32 3.57 -2.68
N THR A 118 17.12 4.63 -2.48
CA THR A 118 18.43 4.75 -3.11
C THR A 118 19.41 3.66 -2.66
N ASP A 119 19.23 3.11 -1.45
CA ASP A 119 20.06 2.03 -0.89
C ASP A 119 19.84 0.69 -1.62
N LEU A 120 18.78 0.57 -2.40
CA LEU A 120 18.52 -0.61 -3.23
C LEU A 120 19.33 -0.63 -4.53
N LYS A 121 19.92 0.51 -4.93
CA LYS A 121 20.65 0.61 -6.21
C LYS A 121 21.84 -0.36 -6.29
N PRO A 122 22.71 -0.50 -5.28
CA PRO A 122 23.78 -1.49 -5.30
C PRO A 122 23.26 -2.92 -5.43
N LEU A 123 22.09 -3.20 -4.85
CA LEU A 123 21.45 -4.52 -4.89
C LEU A 123 20.91 -4.89 -6.27
N LEU A 124 20.91 -4.01 -7.26
CA LEU A 124 20.58 -4.40 -8.64
C LEU A 124 21.70 -5.23 -9.29
N HIS A 125 22.92 -5.14 -8.75
CA HIS A 125 24.06 -5.93 -9.16
C HIS A 125 24.33 -7.00 -8.10
N GLN A 126 24.36 -8.24 -8.53
CA GLN A 126 24.45 -9.41 -7.67
C GLN A 126 25.77 -10.15 -7.94
N SER A 127 26.15 -11.08 -7.05
CA SER A 127 27.41 -11.82 -7.19
C SER A 127 27.49 -12.56 -8.52
N LEU A 128 28.73 -12.80 -8.98
CA LEU A 128 29.03 -13.53 -10.22
C LEU A 128 28.26 -12.97 -11.44
N GLY A 129 28.30 -11.64 -11.60
CA GLY A 129 27.80 -10.94 -12.78
C GLY A 129 26.26 -10.93 -12.97
N LEU A 130 25.48 -11.47 -12.03
CA LEU A 130 24.02 -11.49 -12.13
C LEU A 130 23.46 -10.06 -11.98
N ARG A 131 22.59 -9.65 -12.89
CA ARG A 131 21.95 -8.34 -12.94
C ARG A 131 20.44 -8.48 -12.78
N ILE A 132 19.89 -7.75 -11.82
CA ILE A 132 18.44 -7.62 -11.66
C ILE A 132 17.96 -6.58 -12.67
N GLY A 133 17.04 -6.98 -13.55
CA GLY A 133 16.53 -6.10 -14.60
C GLY A 133 15.71 -4.94 -14.04
N SER A 134 14.92 -5.21 -12.98
CA SER A 134 14.23 -4.18 -12.22
C SER A 134 13.88 -4.64 -10.81
N LEU A 135 13.80 -3.67 -9.90
CA LEU A 135 13.35 -3.88 -8.52
C LEU A 135 12.20 -2.91 -8.23
N SER A 136 11.01 -3.42 -7.93
CA SER A 136 9.85 -2.58 -7.59
C SER A 136 9.59 -2.59 -6.10
N VAL A 137 9.57 -1.40 -5.49
CA VAL A 137 9.03 -1.17 -4.14
C VAL A 137 7.54 -0.93 -4.27
N VAL A 138 6.72 -1.89 -3.83
CA VAL A 138 5.26 -1.81 -3.88
C VAL A 138 4.72 -1.70 -2.46
N SER A 139 4.22 -0.52 -2.11
CA SER A 139 3.54 -0.27 -0.83
C SER A 139 2.04 -0.19 -1.07
N ALA A 140 1.27 -1.05 -0.40
CA ALA A 140 -0.16 -1.14 -0.57
C ALA A 140 -0.89 -1.07 0.76
N GLY A 141 -2.02 -0.39 0.79
CA GLY A 141 -2.69 -0.13 2.05
C GLY A 141 -3.93 0.75 1.92
N ALA A 142 -4.43 1.21 3.06
CA ALA A 142 -5.55 2.15 3.14
C ALA A 142 -5.37 3.07 4.33
N ARG A 143 -5.92 4.29 4.24
CA ARG A 143 -5.97 5.22 5.38
C ARG A 143 -6.85 4.66 6.50
N ARG A 144 -8.00 4.12 6.13
CA ARG A 144 -9.02 3.62 7.05
C ARG A 144 -9.65 2.36 6.48
N ARG A 145 -10.42 1.66 7.33
CA ARG A 145 -11.31 0.61 6.86
C ARG A 145 -12.37 1.18 5.90
N SER A 146 -12.71 0.43 4.84
CA SER A 146 -13.62 0.89 3.79
C SER A 146 -15.10 0.86 4.20
N THR A 147 -15.49 -0.02 5.13
CA THR A 147 -16.88 -0.18 5.60
C THR A 147 -17.06 0.35 7.02
N GLY A 148 -18.32 0.62 7.39
CA GLY A 148 -18.67 1.14 8.71
C GLY A 148 -18.61 2.67 8.81
N ASP A 149 -19.32 3.22 9.78
CA ASP A 149 -19.43 4.68 9.95
C ASP A 149 -18.25 5.27 10.73
N TYR A 150 -17.78 4.57 11.77
CA TYR A 150 -16.68 5.06 12.60
C TYR A 150 -15.37 5.27 11.82
N PRO A 151 -14.93 4.37 10.92
CA PRO A 151 -13.71 4.59 10.14
C PRO A 151 -13.72 5.91 9.34
N ARG A 152 -14.88 6.35 8.84
CA ARG A 152 -15.02 7.64 8.15
C ARG A 152 -14.82 8.82 9.10
N VAL A 153 -15.42 8.74 10.30
CA VAL A 153 -15.21 9.73 11.36
C VAL A 153 -13.74 9.74 11.75
N TYR A 154 -13.14 8.59 12.01
CA TYR A 154 -11.74 8.46 12.39
C TYR A 154 -10.79 9.12 11.37
N ASP A 155 -11.00 8.92 10.07
CA ASP A 155 -10.20 9.59 9.02
C ASP A 155 -10.32 11.13 9.06
N THR A 156 -11.46 11.68 9.49
CA THR A 156 -11.58 13.13 9.75
C THR A 156 -10.81 13.58 10.99
N LEU A 157 -10.71 12.75 12.03
CA LEU A 157 -9.97 13.04 13.26
C LEU A 157 -8.45 13.06 13.00
N ILE A 158 -7.97 12.12 12.16
CA ILE A 158 -6.58 12.07 11.68
C ILE A 158 -6.22 13.33 10.89
N GLY A 159 -7.12 13.80 10.03
CA GLY A 159 -6.93 15.00 9.21
C GLY A 159 -6.19 14.72 7.90
N THR A 160 -5.42 15.70 7.43
CA THR A 160 -4.72 15.69 6.13
C THR A 160 -3.29 15.10 6.10
N PRO A 161 -2.57 14.83 7.21
CA PRO A 161 -1.24 14.23 7.12
C PRO A 161 -1.23 12.89 6.36
N PRO A 162 -0.13 12.57 5.63
CA PRO A 162 0.10 11.25 5.06
C PRO A 162 0.01 10.14 6.11
N TYR A 163 -1.07 9.36 6.06
CA TYR A 163 -1.39 8.36 7.07
C TYR A 163 -1.82 7.08 6.37
N ALA A 164 -1.44 5.94 6.93
CA ALA A 164 -1.91 4.64 6.48
C ALA A 164 -2.27 3.79 7.70
N GLY A 165 -3.56 3.59 7.95
CA GLY A 165 -4.01 2.69 9.02
C GLY A 165 -3.58 1.25 8.76
N GLN A 166 -3.55 0.85 7.48
CA GLN A 166 -2.95 -0.41 7.02
C GLN A 166 -1.96 -0.11 5.91
N ARG A 167 -0.76 -0.70 5.96
CA ARG A 167 0.21 -0.65 4.87
C ARG A 167 1.16 -1.85 4.91
N GLU A 168 1.18 -2.63 3.85
CA GLU A 168 2.18 -3.66 3.56
C GLU A 168 3.16 -3.14 2.51
N THR A 169 4.42 -3.57 2.56
CA THR A 169 5.45 -3.20 1.57
C THR A 169 6.19 -4.42 1.07
N TRP A 170 6.35 -4.48 -0.25
CA TRP A 170 6.94 -5.62 -0.97
C TRP A 170 8.02 -5.13 -1.92
N LEU A 171 9.13 -5.86 -2.00
CA LEU A 171 10.13 -5.74 -3.05
C LEU A 171 9.89 -6.84 -4.08
N ILE A 172 9.64 -6.46 -5.33
CA ILE A 172 9.49 -7.39 -6.45
C ILE A 172 10.77 -7.39 -7.25
N VAL A 173 11.48 -8.52 -7.19
CA VAL A 173 12.78 -8.75 -7.82
C VAL A 173 12.57 -9.40 -9.17
N ARG A 174 12.96 -8.74 -10.27
CA ARG A 174 12.79 -9.29 -11.63
C ARG A 174 14.14 -9.52 -12.31
N THR A 175 14.43 -10.77 -12.64
CA THR A 175 15.65 -11.20 -13.32
C THR A 175 15.33 -11.65 -14.74
N SER A 176 15.92 -10.98 -15.73
CA SER A 176 15.77 -11.31 -17.15
C SER A 176 16.79 -12.38 -17.54
N VAL A 177 16.36 -13.44 -18.23
CA VAL A 177 17.27 -14.48 -18.74
C VAL A 177 18.21 -13.91 -19.80
N LEU A 178 17.68 -13.13 -20.73
CA LEU A 178 18.44 -12.61 -21.88
C LEU A 178 19.56 -11.66 -21.45
N ASP A 179 19.33 -10.87 -20.40
CA ASP A 179 20.34 -9.94 -19.89
C ASP A 179 21.42 -10.64 -19.04
N ASN A 180 21.23 -11.93 -18.72
CA ASN A 180 22.04 -12.69 -17.78
C ASN A 180 22.54 -14.03 -18.34
N VAL A 181 22.57 -14.21 -19.67
CA VAL A 181 22.94 -15.50 -20.28
C VAL A 181 24.29 -16.00 -19.76
N GLU A 182 25.32 -15.16 -19.73
CA GLU A 182 26.65 -15.55 -19.24
C GLU A 182 26.63 -15.91 -17.75
N ALA A 183 26.00 -15.06 -16.94
CA ALA A 183 25.88 -15.26 -15.51
C ALA A 183 25.09 -16.55 -15.17
N LEU A 184 24.15 -16.96 -16.02
CA LEU A 184 23.31 -18.14 -15.79
C LEU A 184 23.96 -19.45 -16.22
N ARG A 185 25.05 -19.45 -16.99
CA ARG A 185 25.74 -20.68 -17.44
C ARG A 185 26.24 -21.53 -16.28
N GLU A 186 26.81 -20.87 -15.27
CA GLU A 186 27.39 -21.52 -14.09
C GLU A 186 26.35 -21.80 -12.98
N ARG A 187 25.05 -21.71 -13.28
CA ARG A 187 23.95 -21.79 -12.30
C ARG A 187 22.92 -22.83 -12.70
N THR A 188 22.34 -23.52 -11.71
CA THR A 188 21.36 -24.58 -11.92
C THR A 188 20.11 -24.11 -12.66
N SER A 189 19.57 -22.94 -12.30
CA SER A 189 18.41 -22.36 -12.99
C SER A 189 18.28 -20.86 -12.72
N VAL A 190 17.57 -20.15 -13.61
CA VAL A 190 17.20 -18.74 -13.37
C VAL A 190 16.33 -18.58 -12.12
N GLY A 191 15.52 -19.60 -11.79
CA GLY A 191 14.66 -19.58 -10.61
C GLY A 191 15.47 -19.60 -9.31
N THR A 192 16.43 -20.54 -9.20
CA THR A 192 17.36 -20.62 -8.05
C THR A 192 18.22 -19.36 -7.95
N ALA A 193 18.72 -18.84 -9.07
CA ALA A 193 19.50 -17.59 -9.11
C ALA A 193 18.70 -16.38 -8.59
N THR A 194 17.43 -16.28 -8.99
CA THR A 194 16.53 -15.19 -8.57
C THR A 194 16.15 -15.31 -7.09
N LEU A 195 15.92 -16.54 -6.62
CA LEU A 195 15.70 -16.80 -5.20
C LEU A 195 16.93 -16.43 -4.37
N ALA A 196 18.13 -16.82 -4.79
CA ALA A 196 19.38 -16.46 -4.12
C ALA A 196 19.61 -14.93 -4.09
N ALA A 197 19.23 -14.21 -5.14
CA ALA A 197 19.24 -12.75 -5.15
C ALA A 197 18.23 -12.16 -4.15
N ALA A 198 17.01 -12.68 -4.10
CA ALA A 198 15.99 -12.25 -3.14
C ALA A 198 16.40 -12.53 -1.68
N GLN A 199 17.03 -13.68 -1.41
CA GLN A 199 17.58 -14.02 -0.10
C GLN A 199 18.67 -13.03 0.33
N ARG A 200 19.59 -12.66 -0.58
CA ARG A 200 20.64 -11.66 -0.30
C ARG A 200 20.09 -10.25 -0.12
N ILE A 201 19.08 -9.85 -0.90
CA ILE A 201 18.36 -8.59 -0.69
C ILE A 201 17.70 -8.60 0.70
N SER A 202 17.00 -9.67 1.06
CA SER A 202 16.38 -9.82 2.38
C SER A 202 17.42 -9.72 3.51
N ALA A 203 18.58 -10.38 3.35
CA ALA A 203 19.68 -10.28 4.30
C ALA A 203 20.25 -8.85 4.41
N ALA A 204 20.43 -8.16 3.28
CA ALA A 204 20.88 -6.76 3.26
C ALA A 204 19.88 -5.83 3.96
N MET A 205 18.57 -6.04 3.78
CA MET A 205 17.54 -5.27 4.49
C MET A 205 17.62 -5.51 6.01
N ARG A 206 17.82 -6.76 6.43
CA ARG A 206 17.99 -7.10 7.85
C ARG A 206 19.24 -6.48 8.45
N GLN A 207 20.34 -6.39 7.71
CA GLN A 207 21.56 -5.69 8.14
C GLN A 207 21.32 -4.19 8.36
N GLN A 208 20.35 -3.60 7.68
CA GLN A 208 19.90 -2.21 7.90
C GLN A 208 18.84 -2.08 9.01
N GLY A 209 18.58 -3.15 9.77
CA GLY A 209 17.57 -3.16 10.84
C GLY A 209 16.12 -3.26 10.35
N ILE A 210 15.90 -3.61 9.08
CA ILE A 210 14.56 -3.80 8.50
C ILE A 210 14.25 -5.30 8.48
N ARG A 211 13.26 -5.75 9.24
CA ARG A 211 12.81 -7.15 9.15
C ARG A 211 12.23 -7.39 7.76
N ALA A 212 12.73 -8.44 7.11
CA ALA A 212 12.35 -8.82 5.75
C ALA A 212 12.20 -10.33 5.64
N LYS A 213 11.29 -10.81 4.77
CA LYS A 213 11.03 -12.23 4.53
C LYS A 213 10.87 -12.48 3.03
N VAL A 214 11.53 -13.50 2.49
CA VAL A 214 11.30 -13.96 1.12
C VAL A 214 9.92 -14.62 1.05
N ALA A 215 9.09 -14.19 0.10
CA ALA A 215 7.73 -14.69 -0.08
C ALA A 215 7.75 -16.16 -0.52
N THR A 216 6.84 -16.97 0.01
CA THR A 216 6.51 -18.28 -0.55
C THR A 216 5.64 -18.14 -1.80
N ALA A 217 5.42 -19.24 -2.53
CA ALA A 217 4.50 -19.24 -3.68
C ALA A 217 3.08 -18.81 -3.25
N THR A 218 2.61 -19.29 -2.10
CA THR A 218 1.32 -18.91 -1.51
C THR A 218 1.27 -17.44 -1.13
N ASP A 219 2.34 -16.91 -0.53
CA ASP A 219 2.43 -15.49 -0.18
C ASP A 219 2.31 -14.60 -1.44
N ILE A 220 2.94 -15.01 -2.56
CA ILE A 220 2.83 -14.29 -3.85
C ILE A 220 1.38 -14.28 -4.34
N VAL A 221 0.69 -15.43 -4.35
CA VAL A 221 -0.70 -15.51 -4.81
C VAL A 221 -1.62 -14.62 -3.96
N GLU A 222 -1.45 -14.67 -2.64
CA GLU A 222 -2.29 -13.93 -1.70
C GLU A 222 -2.00 -12.42 -1.73
N MET A 223 -0.73 -12.03 -1.88
CA MET A 223 -0.34 -10.65 -2.15
C MET A 223 -1.00 -10.16 -3.45
N GLU A 224 -0.90 -10.91 -4.55
CA GLU A 224 -1.46 -10.50 -5.83
C GLU A 224 -2.99 -10.37 -5.81
N ARG A 225 -3.66 -11.25 -5.08
CA ARG A 225 -5.10 -11.17 -4.84
C ARG A 225 -5.46 -9.82 -4.20
N ARG A 226 -4.74 -9.40 -3.15
CA ARG A 226 -4.95 -8.10 -2.48
C ARG A 226 -4.64 -6.90 -3.37
N LEU A 227 -3.61 -7.01 -4.22
CA LEU A 227 -3.16 -5.94 -5.13
C LEU A 227 -3.98 -5.83 -6.44
N GLY A 228 -4.99 -6.68 -6.62
CA GLY A 228 -5.95 -6.57 -7.73
C GLY A 228 -5.71 -7.50 -8.91
N ARG A 229 -5.25 -8.74 -8.66
CA ARG A 229 -5.09 -9.80 -9.68
C ARG A 229 -6.34 -10.00 -10.55
N SER A 230 -7.53 -10.00 -9.96
CA SER A 230 -8.81 -10.15 -10.70
C SER A 230 -9.08 -9.02 -11.68
N ALA A 231 -8.49 -7.85 -11.47
CA ALA A 231 -8.66 -6.70 -12.33
C ALA A 231 -7.93 -6.82 -13.68
N LEU A 232 -7.13 -7.87 -13.85
CA LEU A 232 -6.45 -8.17 -15.11
C LEU A 232 -7.35 -8.87 -16.13
N GLU A 233 -8.49 -9.43 -15.71
CA GLU A 233 -9.46 -10.05 -16.62
C GLU A 233 -9.98 -9.06 -17.67
N VAL A 234 -10.23 -9.53 -18.88
CA VAL A 234 -10.60 -8.66 -20.02
C VAL A 234 -11.97 -7.99 -19.80
N SER A 235 -12.93 -8.71 -19.21
CA SER A 235 -14.27 -8.24 -18.82
C SER A 235 -14.22 -7.01 -17.90
N ASN A 236 -13.23 -6.98 -17.02
CA ASN A 236 -13.06 -5.97 -15.98
C ASN A 236 -12.39 -4.68 -16.48
N ARG A 237 -11.91 -4.65 -17.73
CA ARG A 237 -11.15 -3.51 -18.24
C ARG A 237 -12.06 -2.39 -18.72
N ARG A 238 -11.72 -1.16 -18.36
CA ARG A 238 -12.24 0.06 -18.99
C ARG A 238 -11.07 0.88 -19.51
N TRP A 239 -11.38 1.94 -20.26
CA TRP A 239 -10.34 2.78 -20.85
C TRP A 239 -9.59 3.57 -19.78
N ARG A 240 -10.28 4.09 -18.76
CA ARG A 240 -9.69 4.96 -17.73
C ARG A 240 -9.45 4.28 -16.38
N SER A 241 -10.05 3.12 -16.15
CA SER A 241 -9.95 2.34 -14.92
C SER A 241 -10.10 0.84 -15.22
N VAL A 242 -9.92 -0.01 -14.22
CA VAL A 242 -10.38 -1.40 -14.26
C VAL A 242 -11.19 -1.73 -13.02
N ARG A 243 -12.07 -2.72 -13.11
CA ARG A 243 -12.85 -3.22 -11.98
C ARG A 243 -12.06 -4.31 -11.26
N GLY A 244 -11.89 -4.20 -9.95
CA GLY A 244 -11.43 -5.30 -9.09
C GLY A 244 -12.56 -5.78 -8.19
N ASP A 245 -12.26 -6.74 -7.32
CA ASP A 245 -13.26 -7.36 -6.43
C ASP A 245 -13.89 -6.36 -5.47
N SER A 246 -13.09 -5.41 -4.98
CA SER A 246 -13.48 -4.47 -3.92
C SER A 246 -13.58 -3.02 -4.39
N GLY A 247 -13.71 -2.77 -5.69
CA GLY A 247 -13.90 -1.42 -6.24
C GLY A 247 -13.27 -1.19 -7.61
N TRP A 248 -13.19 0.07 -8.00
CA TRP A 248 -12.50 0.53 -9.20
C TRP A 248 -11.05 0.87 -8.90
N LEU A 249 -10.14 0.33 -9.71
CA LEU A 249 -8.70 0.62 -9.64
C LEU A 249 -8.33 1.57 -10.78
N THR A 250 -7.75 2.71 -10.43
CA THR A 250 -7.25 3.69 -11.40
C THR A 250 -5.80 4.00 -11.11
N THR A 251 -4.93 3.70 -12.06
CA THR A 251 -3.49 3.92 -11.98
C THR A 251 -3.09 5.21 -12.68
N TYR A 252 -2.32 5.99 -11.95
CA TYR A 252 -1.67 7.22 -12.35
C TYR A 252 -0.15 7.05 -12.28
N TRP A 253 0.58 7.94 -12.94
CA TRP A 253 2.05 7.95 -12.89
C TRP A 253 2.58 9.34 -12.52
N TYR A 254 3.76 9.35 -11.90
CA TYR A 254 4.48 10.56 -11.50
C TYR A 254 5.45 10.99 -12.59
N SER A 255 5.52 12.29 -12.90
CA SER A 255 6.62 12.80 -13.71
C SER A 255 7.95 12.57 -12.99
N PRO A 256 9.08 12.35 -13.69
CA PRO A 256 10.40 12.22 -13.07
C PRO A 256 10.74 13.26 -12.00
N GLY A 257 10.41 14.54 -12.24
CA GLY A 257 10.64 15.63 -11.28
C GLY A 257 9.73 15.62 -10.04
N ASP A 258 8.70 14.77 -10.04
CA ASP A 258 7.75 14.62 -8.94
C ASP A 258 8.06 13.40 -8.06
N ILE A 259 9.06 12.60 -8.39
CA ILE A 259 9.50 11.45 -7.60
C ILE A 259 10.39 11.95 -6.45
N THR A 260 9.73 12.44 -5.40
CA THR A 260 10.35 12.95 -4.16
C THR A 260 9.60 12.38 -2.95
N ALA A 261 10.27 12.25 -1.80
CA ALA A 261 9.68 11.63 -0.61
C ALA A 261 8.37 12.31 -0.19
N GLU A 262 8.36 13.65 -0.19
CA GLU A 262 7.17 14.46 0.15
C GLU A 262 6.00 14.20 -0.79
N LYS A 263 6.21 14.28 -2.11
CA LYS A 263 5.16 14.07 -3.11
C LYS A 263 4.64 12.63 -3.15
N LEU A 264 5.52 11.67 -2.87
CA LEU A 264 5.14 10.26 -2.75
C LEU A 264 4.35 10.01 -1.47
N ALA A 265 4.73 10.65 -0.34
CA ALA A 265 3.96 10.59 0.90
C ALA A 265 2.58 11.23 0.74
N HIS A 266 2.48 12.35 0.00
CA HIS A 266 1.24 13.09 -0.15
C HIS A 266 0.07 12.27 -0.71
N VAL A 267 0.32 11.25 -1.54
CA VAL A 267 -0.80 10.41 -2.03
C VAL A 267 -1.52 9.67 -0.91
N TRP A 268 -0.81 9.36 0.18
CA TRP A 268 -1.39 8.75 1.37
C TRP A 268 -2.31 9.68 2.12
N SER A 269 -2.39 10.98 1.81
CA SER A 269 -3.43 11.90 2.33
C SER A 269 -4.78 11.73 1.64
N ALA A 270 -4.83 11.05 0.49
CA ALA A 270 -6.04 10.90 -0.29
C ALA A 270 -7.08 10.03 0.44
N ARG A 271 -8.31 10.52 0.53
CA ARG A 271 -9.47 9.79 1.07
C ARG A 271 -9.96 8.74 0.06
N ALA A 272 -9.19 7.66 -0.08
CA ALA A 272 -9.48 6.54 -0.95
C ALA A 272 -9.67 5.24 -0.16
N ASP A 273 -10.36 4.26 -0.74
CA ASP A 273 -10.60 2.94 -0.14
C ASP A 273 -9.34 2.05 -0.18
N GLY A 274 -8.31 2.48 -0.91
CA GLY A 274 -7.01 1.81 -0.96
C GLY A 274 -6.04 2.53 -1.89
N ILE A 275 -4.75 2.37 -1.61
CA ILE A 275 -3.65 2.96 -2.36
C ILE A 275 -2.61 1.86 -2.59
N ILE A 276 -2.12 1.75 -3.81
CA ILE A 276 -0.96 0.92 -4.17
C ILE A 276 0.06 1.84 -4.85
N GLN A 277 1.14 2.13 -4.16
CA GLN A 277 2.26 2.90 -4.67
C GLN A 277 3.36 1.95 -5.14
N ASN A 278 3.85 2.13 -6.36
CA ASN A 278 4.91 1.31 -6.94
C ASN A 278 6.03 2.20 -7.47
N ILE A 279 7.23 2.02 -6.92
CA ILE A 279 8.45 2.71 -7.33
C ILE A 279 9.40 1.65 -7.89
N THR A 280 9.62 1.68 -9.20
CA THR A 280 10.46 0.70 -9.90
C THR A 280 11.80 1.29 -10.25
N LEU A 281 12.87 0.67 -9.75
CA LEU A 281 14.27 0.94 -10.02
C LEU A 281 14.78 0.05 -11.16
N PHE A 282 15.66 0.60 -12.00
CA PHE A 282 16.30 -0.09 -13.12
C PHE A 282 17.82 -0.10 -12.96
N GLY A 283 18.50 -1.06 -13.61
CA GLY A 283 19.95 -1.25 -13.52
C GLY A 283 20.80 -0.04 -13.90
N ASP A 284 20.26 0.88 -14.71
CA ASP A 284 20.90 2.15 -15.10
C ASP A 284 20.76 3.26 -14.02
N GLY A 285 20.15 2.95 -12.86
CA GLY A 285 19.88 3.91 -11.80
C GLY A 285 18.68 4.83 -12.07
N SER A 286 17.97 4.62 -13.19
CA SER A 286 16.71 5.32 -13.45
C SER A 286 15.55 4.66 -12.68
N ALA A 287 14.47 5.41 -12.52
CA ALA A 287 13.28 4.98 -11.80
C ALA A 287 12.00 5.50 -12.45
N THR A 288 10.90 4.80 -12.16
CA THR A 288 9.53 5.23 -12.45
C THR A 288 8.66 5.03 -11.23
N ALA A 289 7.68 5.92 -11.01
CA ALA A 289 6.70 5.74 -9.95
C ALA A 289 5.27 5.79 -10.50
N THR A 290 4.43 4.89 -10.00
CA THR A 290 3.00 4.84 -10.27
C THR A 290 2.23 4.73 -8.96
N VAL A 291 0.98 5.18 -8.98
CA VAL A 291 0.04 4.98 -7.88
C VAL A 291 -1.30 4.52 -8.42
N THR A 292 -1.79 3.42 -7.90
CA THR A 292 -3.14 2.90 -8.14
C THR A 292 -4.02 3.28 -6.97
N VAL A 293 -5.10 4.01 -7.25
CA VAL A 293 -6.10 4.40 -6.25
C VAL A 293 -7.32 3.50 -6.42
N ARG A 294 -7.81 2.97 -5.30
CA ARG A 294 -9.03 2.19 -5.22
C ARG A 294 -10.17 3.05 -4.69
N THR A 295 -11.28 3.07 -5.43
CA THR A 295 -12.49 3.83 -5.09
C THR A 295 -13.74 3.00 -5.33
N ALA A 296 -14.79 3.22 -4.54
CA ALA A 296 -16.09 2.55 -4.73
C ALA A 296 -16.71 2.80 -6.12
N GLN A 297 -16.55 4.02 -6.65
CA GLN A 297 -17.03 4.45 -7.97
C GLN A 297 -15.88 4.83 -8.91
N GLN A 298 -16.13 4.81 -10.21
CA GLN A 298 -15.12 5.18 -11.19
C GLN A 298 -14.81 6.69 -11.09
N PRO A 299 -13.52 7.10 -10.99
CA PRO A 299 -13.16 8.51 -10.92
C PRO A 299 -13.55 9.26 -12.20
N THR A 300 -14.22 10.40 -12.04
CA THR A 300 -14.58 11.33 -13.12
C THR A 300 -13.46 12.33 -13.41
N ALA A 301 -12.63 12.64 -12.41
CA ALA A 301 -11.50 13.56 -12.46
C ALA A 301 -10.19 12.88 -11.97
N PRO A 302 -9.01 13.40 -12.34
CA PRO A 302 -7.75 12.93 -11.77
C PRO A 302 -7.67 13.25 -10.27
N LEU A 303 -6.96 12.41 -9.51
CA LEU A 303 -6.80 12.58 -8.06
C LEU A 303 -6.09 13.90 -7.69
N SER A 304 -5.08 14.28 -8.48
CA SER A 304 -4.38 15.54 -8.33
C SER A 304 -3.76 15.96 -9.67
N THR A 305 -3.39 17.24 -9.79
CA THR A 305 -2.74 17.81 -10.98
C THR A 305 -1.31 17.29 -11.20
N MET A 306 -0.64 16.83 -10.14
CA MET A 306 0.67 16.18 -10.20
C MET A 306 0.61 14.80 -10.88
N LEU A 307 -0.52 14.12 -10.75
CA LEU A 307 -0.70 12.75 -11.22
C LEU A 307 -1.24 12.71 -12.64
N ARG A 308 -0.59 11.91 -13.49
CA ARG A 308 -0.97 11.75 -14.90
C ARG A 308 -1.69 10.43 -15.12
N THR A 309 -2.76 10.46 -15.91
CA THR A 309 -3.55 9.26 -16.22
C THR A 309 -2.86 8.34 -17.23
N LEU A 310 -3.21 7.05 -17.20
CA LEU A 310 -2.73 6.03 -18.15
C LEU A 310 -3.91 5.39 -18.93
N PRO A 311 -4.66 6.15 -19.75
CA PRO A 311 -5.81 5.58 -20.43
C PRO A 311 -5.38 4.50 -21.43
N GLY A 312 -6.18 3.43 -21.52
CA GLY A 312 -5.92 2.25 -22.35
C GLY A 312 -4.85 1.30 -21.80
N GLN A 313 -4.18 1.66 -20.70
CA GLN A 313 -3.04 0.90 -20.15
C GLN A 313 -3.25 0.46 -18.70
N GLN A 314 -4.44 0.68 -18.13
CA GLN A 314 -4.76 0.44 -16.72
C GLN A 314 -4.48 -0.99 -16.24
N ALA A 315 -4.89 -2.01 -17.02
CA ALA A 315 -4.61 -3.41 -16.69
C ALA A 315 -3.10 -3.72 -16.67
N HIS A 316 -2.34 -3.15 -17.61
CA HIS A 316 -0.88 -3.30 -17.61
C HIS A 316 -0.24 -2.54 -16.44
N ALA A 317 -0.79 -1.39 -16.07
CA ALA A 317 -0.28 -0.61 -14.95
C ALA A 317 -0.49 -1.34 -13.60
N ILE A 318 -1.61 -2.04 -13.43
CA ILE A 318 -1.84 -2.91 -12.27
C ILE A 318 -0.94 -4.14 -12.34
N ALA A 319 -0.79 -4.76 -13.50
CA ALA A 319 0.15 -5.86 -13.69
C ALA A 319 1.59 -5.50 -13.27
N ALA A 320 2.01 -4.24 -13.42
CA ALA A 320 3.33 -3.78 -12.98
C ALA A 320 3.52 -3.81 -11.45
N ASN A 321 2.43 -3.78 -10.67
CA ASN A 321 2.45 -3.88 -9.21
C ASN A 321 2.58 -5.33 -8.69
N LEU A 322 2.52 -6.33 -9.59
CA LEU A 322 2.43 -7.74 -9.23
C LEU A 322 3.70 -8.51 -9.66
N CYS A 323 3.79 -9.79 -9.30
CA CYS A 323 4.96 -10.65 -9.52
C CYS A 323 4.99 -11.26 -10.93
N GLY A 324 4.76 -10.44 -11.97
CA GLY A 324 4.94 -10.81 -13.36
C GLY A 324 6.10 -10.04 -14.03
N PRO A 325 6.38 -10.31 -15.31
CA PRO A 325 7.30 -9.49 -16.10
C PRO A 325 6.82 -8.03 -16.11
N LEU A 326 7.75 -7.08 -16.06
CA LEU A 326 7.39 -5.67 -16.03
C LEU A 326 6.80 -5.24 -17.39
N PRO A 327 5.51 -4.84 -17.45
CA PRO A 327 4.89 -4.47 -18.72
C PRO A 327 5.43 -3.12 -19.21
N THR A 328 5.49 -2.96 -20.53
CA THR A 328 5.89 -1.68 -21.13
C THR A 328 4.73 -0.69 -21.10
N LEU A 329 4.78 0.26 -20.18
CA LEU A 329 3.82 1.37 -20.09
C LEU A 329 4.27 2.54 -20.96
N ARG A 330 3.52 2.82 -22.02
CA ARG A 330 3.78 3.90 -22.97
C ARG A 330 3.53 5.25 -22.34
N GLY A 331 4.42 6.20 -22.62
CA GLY A 331 4.32 7.59 -22.16
C GLY A 331 4.87 7.84 -20.76
N ILE A 332 5.13 6.79 -19.98
CA ILE A 332 5.88 6.91 -18.73
C ILE A 332 7.33 7.19 -19.07
N ARG A 333 7.90 8.18 -18.39
CA ARG A 333 9.31 8.56 -18.51
C ARG A 333 10.07 8.07 -17.29
N ARG A 334 11.24 7.47 -17.52
CA ARG A 334 12.19 7.16 -16.45
C ARG A 334 12.97 8.43 -16.09
N GLY A 335 13.34 8.57 -14.84
CA GLY A 335 14.19 9.66 -14.34
C GLY A 335 15.23 9.15 -13.37
N THR A 336 16.28 9.93 -13.13
CA THR A 336 17.25 9.65 -12.07
C THR A 336 16.60 9.82 -10.70
N LEU A 337 16.83 8.88 -9.80
CA LEU A 337 16.36 9.00 -8.42
C LEU A 337 17.09 10.13 -7.70
N ARG A 338 16.36 10.97 -6.97
CA ARG A 338 16.95 11.97 -6.07
C ARG A 338 17.15 11.35 -4.69
N SER A 339 18.35 11.46 -4.15
CA SER A 339 18.68 11.00 -2.79
C SER A 339 18.59 12.18 -1.80
N PRO A 340 18.11 11.97 -0.56
CA PRO A 340 17.52 10.73 -0.04
C PRO A 340 16.06 10.54 -0.51
N LEU A 341 15.65 9.29 -0.77
CA LEU A 341 14.25 8.95 -1.08
C LEU A 341 13.70 7.99 -0.02
N ARG A 342 13.47 8.52 1.18
CA ARG A 342 12.93 7.76 2.29
C ARG A 342 11.44 7.49 2.12
N VAL A 343 11.04 6.23 2.23
CA VAL A 343 9.65 5.80 2.16
C VAL A 343 9.31 4.98 3.41
N PRO A 344 8.21 5.32 4.12
CA PRO A 344 7.77 4.55 5.28
C PRO A 344 7.38 3.10 4.96
N ILE A 345 7.70 2.18 5.87
CA ILE A 345 7.32 0.77 5.87
C ILE A 345 6.25 0.55 6.94
N GLY A 346 5.33 -0.40 6.71
CA GLY A 346 4.33 -0.78 7.71
C GLY A 346 3.26 0.28 7.97
N PRO A 347 2.23 0.00 8.76
CA PRO A 347 1.17 0.96 9.09
C PRO A 347 1.70 2.14 9.93
N SER A 348 1.03 3.28 9.85
CA SER A 348 1.25 4.43 10.74
C SER A 348 0.73 4.17 12.16
N GLY A 349 -0.25 3.28 12.31
CA GLY A 349 -0.80 2.87 13.59
C GLY A 349 -2.00 3.67 14.08
N VAL A 350 -2.33 3.50 15.35
CA VAL A 350 -3.49 4.09 16.01
C VAL A 350 -3.13 5.43 16.62
N LEU A 351 -3.93 6.48 16.41
CA LEU A 351 -3.73 7.76 17.08
C LEU A 351 -3.91 7.59 18.59
N LEU A 352 -2.84 7.80 19.35
CA LEU A 352 -2.88 7.77 20.81
C LEU A 352 -3.16 9.16 21.36
N GLY A 353 -2.40 10.17 20.92
CA GLY A 353 -2.54 11.53 21.42
C GLY A 353 -1.36 12.41 21.03
N LYS A 354 -1.05 13.43 21.83
CA LYS A 354 0.07 14.34 21.62
C LYS A 354 1.25 13.99 22.53
N VAL A 355 2.46 14.07 21.99
CA VAL A 355 3.71 13.97 22.76
C VAL A 355 4.29 15.36 23.01
N ALA A 356 5.36 15.42 23.82
CA ALA A 356 6.14 16.64 24.01
C ALA A 356 6.46 17.33 22.67
N GLY A 357 6.27 18.65 22.61
CA GLY A 357 6.38 19.44 21.37
C GLY A 357 5.09 19.52 20.54
N GLY A 358 3.98 18.92 20.99
CA GLY A 358 2.66 19.08 20.38
C GLY A 358 2.40 18.20 19.15
N ASN A 359 3.37 17.38 18.74
CA ASN A 359 3.21 16.42 17.66
C ASN A 359 2.22 15.33 18.05
N ARG A 360 1.34 14.93 17.13
CA ARG A 360 0.45 13.78 17.34
C ARG A 360 1.22 12.48 17.12
N MET A 361 1.15 11.56 18.07
CA MET A 361 1.78 10.26 18.00
C MET A 361 0.75 9.17 17.68
N LEU A 362 1.11 8.36 16.69
CA LEU A 362 0.40 7.17 16.30
C LEU A 362 1.30 5.96 16.55
N LEU A 363 0.70 4.84 16.95
CA LEU A 363 1.43 3.62 17.27
C LEU A 363 0.73 2.39 16.69
N PRO A 364 1.40 1.58 15.86
CA PRO A 364 0.85 0.31 15.42
C PRO A 364 0.85 -0.67 16.60
N LEU A 365 -0.33 -1.19 16.92
CA LEU A 365 -0.54 -2.15 18.01
C LEU A 365 -0.49 -3.61 17.52
N ASP A 366 -0.53 -3.80 16.20
CA ASP A 366 -0.32 -5.06 15.51
C ASP A 366 1.10 -5.15 14.91
N ASP A 367 1.52 -6.37 14.56
CA ASP A 367 2.76 -6.60 13.83
C ASP A 367 2.58 -7.70 12.78
N ALA A 368 2.85 -7.44 11.51
CA ALA A 368 2.63 -8.46 10.46
C ALA A 368 3.64 -9.63 10.49
N GLY A 369 4.75 -9.51 11.24
CA GLY A 369 5.83 -10.48 11.26
C GLY A 369 5.78 -11.44 12.44
N GLU A 370 5.36 -10.95 13.60
CA GLU A 370 5.40 -11.66 14.88
C GLU A 370 4.09 -11.48 15.66
N PHE A 371 3.85 -12.36 16.62
CA PHE A 371 2.71 -12.22 17.51
C PHE A 371 2.89 -11.01 18.44
N SER A 372 1.90 -10.12 18.45
CA SER A 372 1.92 -8.91 19.25
C SER A 372 1.12 -9.08 20.54
N ARG A 373 1.72 -8.70 21.66
CA ARG A 373 1.06 -8.59 22.96
C ARG A 373 1.05 -7.14 23.41
N VAL A 374 -0.14 -6.58 23.56
CA VAL A 374 -0.34 -5.23 24.06
C VAL A 374 -1.05 -5.32 25.40
N HIS A 375 -0.60 -4.52 26.37
CA HIS A 375 -1.32 -4.34 27.63
C HIS A 375 -1.73 -2.88 27.79
N ILE A 376 -3.00 -2.66 28.14
CA ILE A 376 -3.58 -1.35 28.38
C ILE A 376 -4.07 -1.34 29.84
N ALA A 377 -3.32 -0.70 30.72
CA ALA A 377 -3.66 -0.44 32.11
C ALA A 377 -4.24 0.98 32.21
N ALA A 378 -5.53 1.11 31.93
CA ALA A 378 -6.21 2.40 31.86
C ALA A 378 -7.70 2.23 32.14
N GLU A 379 -8.35 3.31 32.54
CA GLU A 379 -9.79 3.38 32.66
C GLU A 379 -10.50 2.98 31.36
N ASP A 380 -11.70 2.41 31.53
CA ASP A 380 -12.58 1.96 30.47
C ASP A 380 -12.71 2.94 29.31
N ALA A 381 -12.77 4.24 29.64
CA ALA A 381 -12.93 5.30 28.68
C ALA A 381 -11.77 5.39 27.69
N LEU A 382 -10.53 5.27 28.17
CA LEU A 382 -9.35 5.32 27.33
C LEU A 382 -9.15 4.00 26.58
N ALA A 383 -9.35 2.86 27.25
CA ALA A 383 -9.23 1.55 26.64
C ALA A 383 -10.20 1.38 25.44
N LYS A 384 -11.48 1.75 25.62
CA LYS A 384 -12.48 1.72 24.54
C LYS A 384 -12.10 2.62 23.36
N ARG A 385 -11.53 3.80 23.62
CA ARG A 385 -11.06 4.71 22.55
C ARG A 385 -9.95 4.07 21.71
N PHE A 386 -8.95 3.46 22.33
CA PHE A 386 -7.90 2.78 21.57
C PHE A 386 -8.45 1.61 20.75
N VAL A 387 -9.39 0.84 21.31
CA VAL A 387 -10.05 -0.28 20.62
C VAL A 387 -10.86 0.20 19.40
N ILE A 388 -11.70 1.23 19.53
CA ILE A 388 -12.46 1.73 18.37
C ILE A 388 -11.55 2.34 17.30
N ARG A 389 -10.47 3.04 17.69
CA ARG A 389 -9.51 3.62 16.75
C ARG A 389 -8.75 2.56 15.95
N MET A 390 -8.44 1.41 16.54
CA MET A 390 -7.91 0.25 15.79
C MET A 390 -8.88 -0.22 14.70
N ALA A 391 -10.16 -0.36 15.02
CA ALA A 391 -11.17 -0.71 14.01
C ALA A 391 -11.26 0.37 12.92
N GLY A 392 -11.14 1.65 13.30
CA GLY A 392 -11.01 2.78 12.37
C GLY A 392 -9.80 2.66 11.43
N ALA A 393 -8.65 2.28 11.96
CA ALA A 393 -7.41 2.09 11.22
C ALA A 393 -7.46 0.92 10.24
N GLY A 394 -8.27 -0.11 10.52
CA GLY A 394 -8.47 -1.24 9.60
C GLY A 394 -8.69 -2.60 10.27
N GLU A 395 -8.50 -2.70 11.58
CA GLU A 395 -8.51 -3.96 12.30
C GLU A 395 -9.91 -4.57 12.43
N ARG A 396 -9.96 -5.89 12.55
CA ARG A 396 -11.17 -6.67 12.86
C ARG A 396 -11.01 -7.25 14.25
N ILE A 397 -11.85 -6.81 15.17
CA ILE A 397 -11.64 -7.01 16.60
C ILE A 397 -12.70 -7.97 17.14
N THR A 398 -12.28 -8.96 17.92
CA THR A 398 -13.17 -9.67 18.84
C THR A 398 -12.77 -9.32 20.27
N VAL A 399 -13.70 -8.72 21.01
CA VAL A 399 -13.60 -8.49 22.45
C VAL A 399 -14.15 -9.71 23.16
N HIS A 400 -13.31 -10.36 23.95
CA HIS A 400 -13.63 -11.51 24.78
C HIS A 400 -13.83 -11.05 26.22
N THR A 401 -15.08 -11.02 26.68
CA THR A 401 -15.44 -10.51 28.00
C THR A 401 -16.58 -11.32 28.63
N ARG A 402 -16.54 -11.47 29.95
CA ARG A 402 -17.69 -11.98 30.71
C ARG A 402 -18.71 -10.89 31.04
N ASN A 403 -18.31 -9.61 30.96
CA ASN A 403 -19.17 -8.47 31.20
C ASN A 403 -19.53 -7.81 29.86
N MET A 404 -20.55 -8.35 29.20
CA MET A 404 -20.97 -7.88 27.88
C MET A 404 -21.45 -6.41 27.90
N GLN A 405 -22.06 -5.97 29.00
CA GLN A 405 -22.55 -4.60 29.18
C GLN A 405 -21.41 -3.58 29.13
N ARG A 406 -20.24 -3.90 29.72
CA ARG A 406 -19.04 -3.06 29.68
C ARG A 406 -18.67 -2.64 28.26
N TRP A 407 -18.76 -3.57 27.31
CA TRP A 407 -18.34 -3.38 25.91
C TRP A 407 -19.50 -3.21 24.93
N ALA A 408 -20.74 -3.14 25.40
CA ALA A 408 -21.92 -3.07 24.54
C ALA A 408 -21.88 -1.87 23.58
N THR A 409 -21.36 -0.73 24.05
CA THR A 409 -21.30 0.54 23.31
C THR A 409 -20.29 0.54 22.17
N VAL A 410 -19.25 -0.30 22.20
CA VAL A 410 -18.24 -0.37 21.13
C VAL A 410 -18.64 -1.29 19.98
N ARG A 411 -19.74 -2.04 20.11
CA ARG A 411 -20.20 -2.98 19.09
C ARG A 411 -20.47 -2.25 17.78
N MET A 412 -19.83 -2.71 16.72
CA MET A 412 -19.96 -2.19 15.36
C MET A 412 -19.56 -3.29 14.36
N PRO A 413 -19.72 -3.11 13.04
CA PRO A 413 -19.45 -4.19 12.07
C PRO A 413 -18.08 -4.87 12.21
N ASP A 414 -17.08 -4.16 12.72
CA ASP A 414 -15.70 -4.61 12.84
C ASP A 414 -15.23 -4.87 14.27
N ILE A 415 -16.16 -4.77 15.23
CA ILE A 415 -15.93 -5.09 16.64
C ILE A 415 -17.05 -6.01 17.11
N ALA A 416 -16.72 -7.30 17.22
CA ALA A 416 -17.56 -8.29 17.87
C ALA A 416 -17.28 -8.29 19.37
N VAL A 417 -18.32 -8.45 20.19
CA VAL A 417 -18.21 -8.66 21.64
C VAL A 417 -18.81 -10.03 21.93
N SER A 418 -18.04 -10.88 22.58
CA SER A 418 -18.40 -12.27 22.84
C SER A 418 -17.91 -12.70 24.22
N ASP A 419 -18.66 -13.60 24.85
CA ASP A 419 -18.29 -14.34 26.05
C ASP A 419 -17.56 -15.66 25.75
N GLN A 420 -17.37 -15.98 24.46
CA GLN A 420 -16.73 -17.20 24.01
C GLN A 420 -15.22 -17.02 23.83
N SER A 421 -14.47 -18.11 23.99
CA SER A 421 -13.03 -18.12 23.72
C SER A 421 -12.70 -18.11 22.23
N LYS A 422 -13.62 -18.56 21.37
CA LYS A 422 -13.38 -18.64 19.93
C LYS A 422 -13.60 -17.26 19.27
N PRO A 423 -12.58 -16.66 18.62
CA PRO A 423 -12.77 -15.40 17.90
C PRO A 423 -13.69 -15.56 16.68
N VAL A 424 -14.34 -14.46 16.27
CA VAL A 424 -15.09 -14.43 15.01
C VAL A 424 -14.15 -14.62 13.83
N SER A 425 -14.62 -15.27 12.76
CA SER A 425 -13.83 -15.51 11.56
C SER A 425 -13.25 -14.22 10.98
N GLY A 426 -11.94 -14.23 10.68
CA GLY A 426 -11.22 -13.07 10.16
C GLY A 426 -10.84 -12.03 11.22
N THR A 427 -10.94 -12.33 12.52
CA THR A 427 -10.39 -11.49 13.59
C THR A 427 -8.88 -11.34 13.42
N THR A 428 -8.40 -10.09 13.44
CA THR A 428 -6.97 -9.75 13.42
C THR A 428 -6.46 -9.41 14.82
N VAL A 429 -7.33 -8.88 15.68
CA VAL A 429 -7.02 -8.51 17.06
C VAL A 429 -8.04 -9.10 18.03
N SER A 430 -7.57 -9.81 19.05
CA SER A 430 -8.41 -10.19 20.19
C SER A 430 -8.14 -9.25 21.35
N VAL A 431 -9.20 -8.69 21.95
CA VAL A 431 -9.13 -7.91 23.18
C VAL A 431 -9.66 -8.77 24.32
N VAL A 432 -8.96 -8.85 25.43
CA VAL A 432 -9.37 -9.55 26.65
C VAL A 432 -9.37 -8.58 27.82
N ASP A 433 -10.38 -8.65 28.67
CA ASP A 433 -10.53 -7.77 29.84
C ASP A 433 -10.61 -8.56 31.16
N GLY A 434 -10.21 -9.82 31.13
CA GLY A 434 -10.30 -10.75 32.24
C GLY A 434 -9.69 -12.10 31.89
N THR A 435 -10.29 -13.19 32.38
CA THR A 435 -9.69 -14.53 32.33
C THR A 435 -9.96 -15.32 31.04
N LEU A 436 -10.77 -14.81 30.11
CA LEU A 436 -11.04 -15.49 28.85
C LEU A 436 -9.78 -15.49 27.98
N THR A 437 -9.40 -16.68 27.50
CA THR A 437 -8.22 -16.85 26.65
C THR A 437 -8.64 -17.19 25.22
N PRO A 438 -8.38 -16.30 24.24
CA PRO A 438 -8.75 -16.52 22.85
C PRO A 438 -8.08 -17.75 22.26
N ALA A 439 -8.86 -18.62 21.61
CA ALA A 439 -8.39 -19.83 20.95
C ALA A 439 -9.15 -20.09 19.63
N PRO A 440 -8.45 -20.18 18.47
CA PRO A 440 -7.02 -19.95 18.28
C PRO A 440 -6.63 -18.49 18.56
N ARG A 441 -5.38 -18.26 18.96
CA ARG A 441 -4.87 -16.91 19.21
C ARG A 441 -4.69 -16.18 17.87
N PRO A 442 -5.27 -14.98 17.70
CA PRO A 442 -4.96 -14.15 16.53
C PRO A 442 -3.54 -13.59 16.65
N ASN A 443 -3.13 -12.89 15.60
CA ASN A 443 -1.79 -12.32 15.52
C ASN A 443 -1.52 -11.27 16.62
N THR A 444 -2.55 -10.51 17.02
CA THR A 444 -2.45 -9.50 18.08
C THR A 444 -3.40 -9.81 19.23
N LEU A 445 -2.87 -9.85 20.45
CA LEU A 445 -3.63 -9.97 21.69
C LEU A 445 -3.46 -8.70 22.52
N ILE A 446 -4.58 -8.05 22.83
CA ILE A 446 -4.62 -6.90 23.73
C ILE A 446 -5.27 -7.32 25.04
N SER A 447 -4.60 -7.07 26.15
CA SER A 447 -5.17 -7.24 27.48
C SER A 447 -5.48 -5.87 28.09
N VAL A 448 -6.64 -5.74 28.70
CA VAL A 448 -7.09 -4.52 29.39
C VAL A 448 -7.12 -4.82 30.88
N GLY A 449 -6.42 -4.00 31.66
CA GLY A 449 -6.37 -4.05 33.12
C GLY A 449 -6.74 -2.72 33.75
N GLU A 450 -6.90 -2.71 35.06
CA GLU A 450 -7.23 -1.50 35.83
C GLU A 450 -6.05 -0.51 35.83
N PRO A 451 -6.32 0.81 35.89
CA PRO A 451 -5.28 1.82 36.01
C PRO A 451 -4.49 1.64 37.32
N GLY A 452 -3.19 1.88 37.28
CA GLY A 452 -2.30 1.78 38.45
C GLY A 452 -1.87 0.36 38.83
N GLU A 453 -2.46 -0.68 38.27
CA GLU A 453 -1.99 -2.05 38.47
C GLU A 453 -0.72 -2.33 37.64
N PRO A 454 0.40 -2.75 38.28
CA PRO A 454 1.62 -3.03 37.55
C PRO A 454 1.46 -4.31 36.72
N TYR A 455 1.70 -4.21 35.41
CA TYR A 455 1.69 -5.37 34.52
C TYR A 455 2.88 -6.28 34.78
N ARG A 456 2.62 -7.50 35.28
CA ARG A 456 3.67 -8.49 35.64
C ARG A 456 4.07 -9.43 34.50
N GLY A 457 3.52 -9.25 33.29
CA GLY A 457 3.80 -10.08 32.13
C GLY A 457 4.80 -9.46 31.15
N THR A 458 5.00 -10.13 30.01
CA THR A 458 5.76 -9.61 28.87
C THR A 458 4.79 -9.05 27.82
N ALA A 459 4.88 -7.75 27.55
CA ALA A 459 4.14 -7.07 26.48
C ALA A 459 5.12 -6.34 25.56
N ASN A 460 4.84 -6.38 24.26
CA ASN A 460 5.57 -5.61 23.24
C ASN A 460 5.25 -4.12 23.33
N VAL A 461 4.00 -3.80 23.72
CA VAL A 461 3.53 -2.45 24.00
C VAL A 461 2.82 -2.44 25.34
N LEU A 462 3.22 -1.53 26.23
CA LEU A 462 2.56 -1.27 27.50
C LEU A 462 2.03 0.17 27.50
N ILE A 463 0.74 0.33 27.70
CA ILE A 463 0.07 1.64 27.83
C ILE A 463 -0.46 1.73 29.25
N THR A 464 0.08 2.64 30.06
CA THR A 464 -0.30 2.82 31.45
C THR A 464 -0.81 4.23 31.67
N GLN A 465 -2.03 4.37 32.19
CA GLN A 465 -2.57 5.67 32.54
C GLN A 465 -1.86 6.23 33.77
N VAL A 466 -1.35 7.45 33.65
CA VAL A 466 -0.60 8.17 34.70
C VAL A 466 -1.28 9.49 35.10
N GLY A 467 -2.34 9.88 34.39
CA GLY A 467 -3.17 11.04 34.70
C GLY A 467 -4.56 10.93 34.05
N PRO A 468 -5.44 11.94 34.19
CA PRO A 468 -6.83 11.87 33.72
C PRO A 468 -6.95 11.58 32.21
N ALA A 469 -6.08 12.16 31.41
CA ALA A 469 -5.98 11.91 29.97
C ALA A 469 -4.51 11.71 29.54
N THR A 470 -3.65 11.26 30.45
CA THR A 470 -2.23 11.08 30.17
C THR A 470 -1.87 9.61 30.33
N VAL A 471 -1.22 9.06 29.31
CA VAL A 471 -0.71 7.69 29.31
C VAL A 471 0.79 7.67 29.07
N GLU A 472 1.47 6.79 29.77
CA GLU A 472 2.83 6.39 29.44
C GLU A 472 2.77 5.19 28.48
N VAL A 473 3.47 5.30 27.36
CA VAL A 473 3.50 4.28 26.31
C VAL A 473 4.93 3.77 26.20
N ARG A 474 5.13 2.51 26.60
CA ARG A 474 6.42 1.83 26.50
C ARG A 474 6.43 0.88 25.32
N THR A 475 7.37 1.06 24.40
CA THR A 475 7.55 0.23 23.21
C THR A 475 9.00 0.29 22.73
N ASP A 476 9.55 -0.83 22.27
CA ASP A 476 10.93 -0.94 21.78
C ASP A 476 11.99 -0.32 22.71
N GLY A 477 11.82 -0.50 24.03
CA GLY A 477 12.71 0.07 25.05
C GLY A 477 12.59 1.59 25.24
N GLN A 478 11.77 2.27 24.46
CA GLN A 478 11.46 3.70 24.59
C GLN A 478 10.20 3.92 25.42
N VAL A 479 10.13 5.09 26.06
CA VAL A 479 8.99 5.52 26.87
C VAL A 479 8.51 6.87 26.35
N TYR A 480 7.21 6.95 26.04
CA TYR A 480 6.56 8.17 25.56
C TYR A 480 5.45 8.58 26.52
N THR A 481 5.51 9.81 27.01
CA THR A 481 4.37 10.43 27.70
C THR A 481 3.44 11.03 26.66
N VAL A 482 2.19 10.57 26.65
CA VAL A 482 1.19 10.94 25.65
C VAL A 482 -0.03 11.53 26.33
N GLU A 483 -0.37 12.76 25.97
CA GLU A 483 -1.65 13.36 26.29
C GLU A 483 -2.70 12.84 25.28
N VAL A 484 -3.56 11.93 25.73
CA VAL A 484 -4.60 11.30 24.91
C VAL A 484 -5.54 12.36 24.38
N GLU A 485 -5.67 12.41 23.05
CA GLU A 485 -6.57 13.36 22.44
C GLU A 485 -8.01 12.86 22.52
N LEU A 486 -8.89 13.62 23.17
CA LEU A 486 -10.27 13.22 23.40
C LEU A 486 -11.19 13.85 22.35
N PHE A 487 -11.84 13.03 21.54
CA PHE A 487 -12.77 13.51 20.52
C PHE A 487 -14.21 13.33 20.97
N ARG A 488 -15.03 14.38 20.80
CA ARG A 488 -16.48 14.35 21.12
C ARG A 488 -17.22 13.26 20.36
N ALA A 489 -16.84 13.02 19.09
CA ALA A 489 -17.46 12.00 18.25
C ALA A 489 -17.26 10.56 18.77
N GLU A 490 -16.30 10.35 19.68
CA GLU A 490 -16.04 9.05 20.29
C GLU A 490 -16.84 8.82 21.58
N ASN A 491 -17.44 9.87 22.17
CA ASN A 491 -18.12 9.77 23.48
C ASN A 491 -19.26 8.76 23.47
N ARG A 492 -19.95 8.58 22.33
CA ARG A 492 -21.02 7.59 22.17
C ARG A 492 -20.57 6.13 22.34
N TYR A 493 -19.28 5.85 22.18
CA TYR A 493 -18.71 4.51 22.35
C TYR A 493 -18.19 4.27 23.77
N VAL A 494 -18.07 5.34 24.55
CA VAL A 494 -17.41 5.33 25.86
C VAL A 494 -18.43 5.49 26.99
N SER A 495 -19.45 6.34 26.80
CA SER A 495 -20.52 6.56 27.78
C SER A 495 -21.56 5.44 27.73
N SER A 496 -21.89 4.89 28.90
CA SER A 496 -23.03 4.00 29.10
C SER A 496 -24.36 4.74 29.30
N GLU A 497 -24.35 6.06 29.49
CA GLU A 497 -25.57 6.85 29.63
C GLU A 497 -26.18 7.16 28.26
N PRO A 498 -27.49 6.91 28.06
CA PRO A 498 -28.19 7.36 26.87
C PRO A 498 -28.01 8.87 26.75
N THR A 499 -27.62 9.36 25.57
CA THR A 499 -27.70 10.79 25.26
C THR A 499 -29.18 11.15 25.16
N VAL A 500 -29.85 11.34 26.29
CA VAL A 500 -31.12 12.03 26.34
C VAL A 500 -30.78 13.46 25.97
N LEU A 501 -31.24 13.90 24.80
CA LEU A 501 -31.29 15.31 24.44
C LEU A 501 -31.91 16.04 25.64
N ARG A 502 -31.11 16.86 26.33
CA ARG A 502 -31.64 17.83 27.31
C ARG A 502 -32.44 18.86 26.52
N SER A 503 -33.68 18.53 26.20
CA SER A 503 -34.71 19.46 25.75
C SER A 503 -35.29 20.17 26.97
N SER A 504 -34.45 20.90 27.70
CA SER A 504 -34.86 21.69 28.85
C SER A 504 -34.14 23.04 28.84
N GLU A 505 -34.24 23.73 27.70
CA GLU A 505 -33.98 25.17 27.54
C GLU A 505 -34.94 25.68 26.44
N LEU A 506 -36.24 25.54 26.70
CA LEU A 506 -37.27 26.39 26.13
C LEU A 506 -38.11 26.83 27.34
N GLU A 507 -37.57 27.82 28.05
CA GLU A 507 -38.31 28.57 29.04
C GLU A 507 -39.51 29.21 28.33
N ALA A 508 -40.70 28.88 28.83
CA ALA A 508 -41.94 29.51 28.42
C ALA A 508 -41.90 30.98 28.86
N VAL A 509 -41.61 31.88 27.93
CA VAL A 509 -42.00 33.29 28.06
C VAL A 509 -43.43 33.36 27.57
N ASP A 510 -44.37 33.23 28.50
CA ASP A 510 -45.66 33.92 28.44
C ASP A 510 -46.35 33.84 29.81
N THR A 511 -46.33 34.96 30.54
CA THR A 511 -47.46 35.58 31.24
C THR A 511 -46.97 36.70 32.17
N GLN A 512 -46.93 37.92 31.65
CA GLN A 512 -47.54 39.12 32.26
C GLN A 512 -47.47 40.32 31.31
#